data_AF-A0A7C5R0N7-F1
#
_entry.id   AF-A0A7C5R0N7-F1
#
_cell.length_a   1.000
_cell.length_b   1.000
_cell.length_c   1.000
_cell.angle_alpha   90.00
_cell.angle_beta   90.00
_cell.angle_gamma   90.00
#
_symmetry.space_group_name_H-M   'P 1'
#
loop_
_entity.id
_entity.type
_entity.pdbx_description
1 polymer ?
#
loop_
_entity_poly.entity_id
_entity_poly.type
_entity_poly.pdbx_seq_one_letter_code
_entity_poly.pdbx_strand_id
1 'polypeptide(L)'
;MKNILGYFKDFHKTYFNLKLYLAALLFIAALITFNYWFDFEDSHIDLYRGKNIRIVFFALYHLFAYYGILLLIFLFGKEKLKLTKDFWIKSVAGFLILGFDRSFTSYYEVLRSVLPPETFLFYF
;
A
#
# COMPACT_ATOMS: atom_id res chain seq x y z
N MET A 1 21.98 -33.50 -5.56
CA MET A 1 20.66 -32.97 -5.12
C MET A 1 20.52 -32.83 -3.60
N LYS A 2 20.97 -33.80 -2.78
CA LYS A 2 20.92 -33.71 -1.30
C LYS A 2 21.58 -32.42 -0.75
N ASN A 3 22.69 -31.97 -1.35
CA ASN A 3 23.37 -30.74 -0.92
C ASN A 3 22.58 -29.46 -1.27
N ILE A 4 21.89 -29.40 -2.42
CA ILE A 4 21.10 -28.23 -2.83
C ILE A 4 19.92 -28.02 -1.88
N LEU A 5 19.21 -29.10 -1.53
CA LEU A 5 18.12 -29.04 -0.56
C LEU A 5 18.61 -28.64 0.84
N GLY A 6 19.81 -29.07 1.22
CA GLY A 6 20.49 -28.64 2.45
C GLY A 6 20.75 -27.13 2.46
N TYR A 7 21.42 -26.61 1.41
CA TYR A 7 21.68 -25.17 1.28
C TYR A 7 20.40 -24.35 1.25
N PHE A 8 19.36 -24.81 0.54
CA PHE A 8 18.07 -24.13 0.49
C PHE A 8 17.39 -24.06 1.87
N LYS A 9 17.42 -25.18 2.60
CA LYS A 9 16.87 -25.26 3.95
C LYS A 9 17.62 -24.36 4.93
N ASP A 10 18.95 -24.40 4.91
CA ASP A 10 19.78 -23.61 5.82
C ASP A 10 19.70 -22.12 5.51
N PHE A 11 19.62 -21.75 4.23
CA PHE A 11 19.32 -20.39 3.80
C PHE A 11 17.99 -19.91 4.39
N HIS A 12 16.91 -20.65 4.17
CA HIS A 12 15.60 -20.26 4.70
C HIS A 12 15.58 -20.25 6.23
N LYS A 13 16.21 -21.20 6.92
CA LYS A 13 16.25 -21.23 8.38
C LYS A 13 16.96 -20.00 8.97
N THR A 14 17.94 -19.46 8.26
CA THR A 14 18.71 -18.28 8.69
C THR A 14 17.89 -17.00 8.54
N TYR A 15 17.18 -16.83 7.42
CA TYR A 15 16.41 -15.61 7.13
C TYR A 15 14.96 -15.65 7.61
N PHE A 16 14.39 -16.84 7.79
CA PHE A 16 12.99 -17.00 8.19
C PHE A 16 12.77 -16.54 9.63
N ASN A 17 11.79 -15.66 9.81
CA ASN A 17 11.36 -15.18 11.11
C ASN A 17 9.86 -15.35 11.25
N LEU A 18 9.46 -16.48 11.83
CA LEU A 18 8.05 -16.85 11.98
C LEU A 18 7.23 -15.76 12.70
N LYS A 19 7.80 -15.12 13.72
CA LYS A 19 7.12 -14.07 14.49
C LYS A 19 6.80 -12.86 13.61
N LEU A 20 7.78 -12.40 12.82
CA LEU A 20 7.61 -11.30 11.87
C LEU A 20 6.54 -11.64 10.83
N TYR A 21 6.59 -12.83 10.24
CA TYR A 21 5.62 -13.24 9.21
C TYR A 21 4.21 -13.37 9.75
N LEU A 22 4.04 -13.95 10.94
CA LEU A 22 2.73 -14.04 11.59
C LEU A 22 2.19 -12.66 11.95
N ALA A 23 3.03 -11.76 12.48
CA ALA A 23 2.62 -10.40 12.78
C ALA A 23 2.22 -9.63 11.51
N ALA A 24 2.98 -9.77 10.43
CA ALA A 24 2.67 -9.16 9.14
C ALA A 24 1.36 -9.71 8.56
N LEU A 25 1.16 -11.03 8.62
CA LEU A 25 -0.08 -11.67 8.18
C LEU A 25 -1.29 -11.14 8.94
N LEU A 26 -1.22 -11.09 10.28
CA LEU A 26 -2.30 -10.58 11.12
C LEU A 26 -2.57 -9.10 10.86
N PHE A 27 -1.52 -8.30 10.69
CA PHE A 27 -1.65 -6.89 10.36
C PHE A 27 -2.34 -6.67 9.00
N ILE A 28 -1.90 -7.36 7.95
CA ILE A 28 -2.51 -7.28 6.62
C ILE A 28 -3.97 -7.77 6.66
N ALA A 29 -4.23 -8.89 7.33
CA ALA A 29 -5.59 -9.40 7.50
C ALA A 29 -6.49 -8.40 8.22
N ALA A 30 -5.97 -7.72 9.26
CA ALA A 30 -6.70 -6.66 9.96
C ALA A 30 -6.97 -5.44 9.05
N LEU A 31 -6.00 -4.99 8.26
CA LEU A 31 -6.20 -3.89 7.30
C LEU A 31 -7.26 -4.22 6.25
N ILE A 32 -7.19 -5.41 5.65
CA ILE A 32 -8.18 -5.87 4.67
C ILE A 32 -9.54 -5.95 5.33
N THR A 33 -9.64 -6.63 6.48
CA THR A 33 -10.92 -6.75 7.20
C THR A 33 -11.49 -5.39 7.54
N PHE A 34 -10.68 -4.46 8.03
CA PHE A 34 -11.10 -3.10 8.32
C PHE A 34 -11.63 -2.38 7.06
N ASN A 35 -10.89 -2.45 5.95
CA ASN A 35 -11.29 -1.79 4.72
C ASN A 35 -12.64 -2.30 4.20
N TYR A 36 -12.86 -3.61 4.19
CA TYR A 36 -14.10 -4.22 3.68
C TYR A 36 -15.27 -4.14 4.67
N TRP A 37 -15.00 -4.24 5.99
CA TRP A 37 -16.05 -4.19 7.00
C TRP A 37 -16.64 -2.79 7.14
N PHE A 38 -15.77 -1.77 7.12
CA PHE A 38 -16.17 -0.36 7.25
C PHE A 38 -16.34 0.35 5.91
N ASP A 39 -16.08 -0.36 4.81
CA ASP A 39 -16.10 0.19 3.46
C ASP A 39 -15.26 1.48 3.37
N PHE A 40 -14.06 1.46 3.96
CA PHE A 40 -13.33 2.69 4.34
C PHE A 40 -12.94 3.54 3.13
N GLU A 41 -12.41 2.91 2.07
CA GLU A 41 -12.04 3.62 0.84
C GLU A 41 -13.25 4.36 0.25
N ASP A 42 -14.36 3.66 0.06
CA ASP A 42 -15.56 4.21 -0.57
C ASP A 42 -16.23 5.27 0.33
N SER A 43 -16.33 5.00 1.63
CA SER A 43 -17.01 5.86 2.59
C SER A 43 -16.21 7.08 3.06
N HIS A 44 -14.87 7.08 2.97
CA HIS A 44 -14.05 8.18 3.48
C HIS A 44 -13.13 8.80 2.43
N ILE A 45 -12.52 8.02 1.55
CA ILE A 45 -11.57 8.54 0.55
C ILE A 45 -12.32 9.03 -0.69
N ASP A 46 -13.27 8.25 -1.17
CA ASP A 46 -13.98 8.53 -2.42
C ASP A 46 -15.04 9.63 -2.31
N LEU A 47 -15.40 10.05 -1.09
CA LEU A 47 -16.13 11.31 -0.85
C LEU A 47 -15.41 12.54 -1.44
N TYR A 48 -14.10 12.44 -1.64
CA TYR A 48 -13.27 13.50 -2.20
C TYR A 48 -12.94 13.30 -3.67
N ARG A 49 -13.67 12.44 -4.40
CA ARG A 49 -13.48 12.23 -5.85
C ARG A 49 -13.57 13.58 -6.59
N GLY A 50 -12.61 13.84 -7.47
CA GLY A 50 -12.45 15.13 -8.17
C GLY A 50 -11.80 16.26 -7.33
N LYS A 51 -11.48 16.05 -6.05
CA LYS A 51 -10.80 17.03 -5.20
C LYS A 51 -9.35 16.66 -4.97
N ASN A 52 -8.45 17.65 -5.00
CA ASN A 52 -7.02 17.45 -4.78
C ASN A 52 -6.68 16.84 -3.41
N ILE A 53 -7.55 17.01 -2.40
CA ILE A 53 -7.33 16.42 -1.07
C ILE A 53 -7.36 14.88 -1.06
N ARG A 54 -8.02 14.25 -2.06
CA ARG A 54 -8.03 12.79 -2.23
C ARG A 54 -6.61 12.21 -2.42
N ILE A 55 -5.71 13.00 -3.02
CA ILE A 55 -4.29 12.66 -3.17
C ILE A 55 -3.65 12.39 -1.82
N VAL A 56 -3.89 13.29 -0.86
CA VAL A 56 -3.32 13.20 0.48
C VAL A 56 -3.92 12.00 1.23
N PHE A 57 -5.23 11.78 1.11
CA PHE A 57 -5.88 10.63 1.75
C PHE A 57 -5.37 9.29 1.22
N PHE A 58 -5.23 9.11 -0.09
CA PHE A 58 -4.63 7.89 -0.64
C PHE A 58 -3.16 7.74 -0.24
N ALA A 59 -2.38 8.83 -0.27
CA ALA A 59 -0.98 8.78 0.17
C ALA A 59 -0.89 8.32 1.63
N LEU A 60 -1.70 8.88 2.53
CA LEU A 60 -1.75 8.48 3.94
C LEU A 60 -2.21 7.03 4.12
N TYR A 61 -3.23 6.60 3.37
CA TYR A 61 -3.73 5.23 3.39
C TYR A 61 -2.62 4.22 3.04
N HIS A 62 -1.87 4.48 1.96
CA HIS A 62 -0.75 3.64 1.57
C HIS A 62 0.45 3.74 2.53
N LEU A 63 0.78 4.95 3.01
CA LEU A 63 1.85 5.17 3.99
C LEU A 63 1.57 4.42 5.29
N PHE A 64 0.32 4.35 5.73
CA PHE A 64 -0.07 3.62 6.94
C PHE A 64 0.24 2.12 6.81
N ALA A 65 -0.18 1.50 5.70
CA ALA A 65 0.13 0.10 5.44
C ALA A 65 1.64 -0.15 5.34
N TYR A 66 2.35 0.72 4.61
CA TYR A 66 3.80 0.60 4.39
C TYR A 66 4.60 0.75 5.69
N TYR A 67 4.36 1.82 6.45
CA TYR A 67 5.06 2.07 7.71
C TYR A 67 4.63 1.10 8.81
N GLY A 68 3.40 0.59 8.77
CA GLY A 68 2.98 -0.50 9.65
C GLY A 68 3.86 -1.74 9.49
N ILE A 69 4.13 -2.16 8.24
CA ILE A 69 5.07 -3.27 7.98
C ILE A 69 6.49 -2.94 8.42
N LEU A 70 6.97 -1.72 8.16
CA LEU A 70 8.31 -1.30 8.62
C LEU A 70 8.43 -1.30 10.14
N LEU A 71 7.37 -0.91 10.86
CA LEU A 71 7.33 -1.01 12.32
C LEU A 71 7.42 -2.47 12.76
N LEU A 72 6.72 -3.39 12.11
CA LEU A 72 6.84 -4.83 12.41
C LEU A 72 8.25 -5.35 12.12
N ILE A 73 8.88 -4.93 11.03
CA ILE A 73 10.27 -5.28 10.73
C ILE A 73 11.22 -4.68 11.79
N PHE A 74 10.96 -3.46 12.26
CA PHE A 74 11.75 -2.85 13.33
C PHE A 74 11.63 -3.61 14.66
N LEU A 75 10.42 -4.08 15.00
CA LEU A 75 10.14 -4.77 16.27
C LEU A 75 10.58 -6.23 16.28
N PHE A 76 10.36 -6.95 15.18
CA PHE A 76 10.57 -8.40 15.11
C PHE A 76 11.72 -8.80 14.19
N GLY A 77 12.19 -7.93 13.30
CA GLY A 77 13.26 -8.22 12.35
C GLY A 77 14.62 -8.41 13.04
N LYS A 78 15.50 -9.16 12.38
CA LYS A 78 16.87 -9.41 12.86
C LYS A 78 17.84 -8.28 12.51
N GLU A 79 17.57 -7.60 11.39
CA GLU A 79 18.42 -6.55 10.84
C GLU A 79 17.90 -5.17 11.22
N LYS A 80 18.83 -4.23 11.47
CA LYS A 80 18.46 -2.84 11.77
C LYS A 80 18.07 -2.12 10.48
N LEU A 81 16.88 -1.52 10.49
CA LEU A 81 16.44 -0.62 9.42
C LEU A 81 17.28 0.66 9.41
N LYS A 82 17.71 1.09 8.22
CA LYS A 82 18.39 2.36 8.01
C LYS A 82 17.37 3.44 7.62
N LEU A 83 16.75 4.04 8.62
CA LEU A 83 15.73 5.10 8.45
C LEU A 83 16.39 6.48 8.33
N THR A 84 17.11 6.71 7.23
CA THR A 84 17.79 7.98 6.95
C THR A 84 16.82 9.08 6.51
N LYS A 85 17.26 10.34 6.52
CA LYS A 85 16.45 11.46 5.96
C LYS A 85 16.05 11.20 4.51
N ASP A 86 16.97 10.66 3.71
CA ASP A 86 16.73 10.30 2.31
C ASP A 86 15.66 9.21 2.17
N PHE A 87 15.65 8.21 3.06
CA PHE A 87 14.59 7.21 3.12
C PHE A 87 13.21 7.84 3.33
N TRP A 88 13.07 8.75 4.30
CA TRP A 88 11.79 9.41 4.61
C TRP A 88 11.31 10.29 3.45
N ILE A 89 12.21 11.05 2.82
CA ILE A 89 11.87 11.89 1.67
C ILE A 89 11.40 11.03 0.49
N LYS A 90 12.16 9.98 0.15
CA LYS A 90 11.82 9.11 -0.99
C LYS A 90 10.53 8.34 -0.79
N SER A 91 10.30 7.80 0.42
CA SER A 91 9.06 7.08 0.73
C SER A 91 7.86 8.01 0.67
N VAL A 92 7.89 9.16 1.36
CA VAL A 92 6.79 10.14 1.32
C VAL A 92 6.54 10.65 -0.10
N ALA A 93 7.59 11.00 -0.84
CA ALA A 93 7.44 11.44 -2.24
C ALA A 93 6.84 10.35 -3.13
N GLY A 94 7.30 9.10 -3.00
CA GLY A 94 6.77 7.97 -3.75
C GLY A 94 5.28 7.75 -3.48
N PHE A 95 4.86 7.78 -2.22
CA PHE A 95 3.44 7.61 -1.87
C PHE A 95 2.58 8.81 -2.23
N LEU A 96 3.12 10.03 -2.25
CA LEU A 96 2.41 11.19 -2.80
C LEU A 96 2.18 11.06 -4.31
N ILE A 97 3.16 10.55 -5.06
CA ILE A 97 3.01 10.26 -6.49
C ILE A 97 1.96 9.17 -6.71
N LEU A 98 1.97 8.11 -5.91
CA LEU A 98 0.94 7.05 -5.97
C LEU A 98 -0.45 7.59 -5.62
N GLY A 99 -0.55 8.43 -4.59
CA GLY A 99 -1.80 9.10 -4.24
C GLY A 99 -2.30 10.02 -5.36
N PHE A 100 -1.37 10.67 -6.08
CA PHE A 100 -1.68 11.49 -7.25
C PHE A 100 -2.24 10.63 -8.37
N ASP A 101 -1.57 9.55 -8.74
CA ASP A 101 -2.01 8.60 -9.78
C ASP A 101 -3.43 8.07 -9.51
N ARG A 102 -3.70 7.62 -8.26
CA ARG A 102 -5.02 7.13 -7.84
C ARG A 102 -6.12 8.20 -7.85
N SER A 103 -5.75 9.47 -7.68
CA SER A 103 -6.70 10.58 -7.57
C SER A 103 -6.85 11.38 -8.86
N PHE A 104 -5.96 11.17 -9.82
CA PHE A 104 -5.92 11.94 -11.04
C PHE A 104 -7.19 11.65 -11.86
N THR A 105 -8.06 12.64 -11.92
CA THR A 105 -9.36 12.59 -12.60
C THR A 105 -9.49 13.68 -13.66
N SER A 106 -8.44 14.46 -13.91
CA SER A 106 -8.48 15.61 -14.83
C SER A 106 -8.76 15.23 -16.29
N TYR A 107 -8.54 13.97 -16.68
CA TYR A 107 -8.91 13.47 -18.01
C TYR A 107 -10.43 13.26 -18.15
N TYR A 108 -11.18 13.27 -17.05
CA TYR A 108 -12.60 12.95 -17.04
C TYR A 108 -13.45 13.95 -17.83
N GLU A 109 -13.16 15.25 -17.71
CA GLU A 109 -13.86 16.30 -18.47
C GLU A 109 -13.57 16.22 -19.98
N VAL A 110 -12.34 15.85 -20.35
CA VAL A 110 -11.96 15.62 -21.75
C VAL A 110 -12.62 14.37 -22.29
N LEU A 111 -12.69 13.28 -21.51
CA LEU A 111 -13.38 12.07 -21.94
C LEU A 111 -14.89 12.32 -22.10
N ARG A 112 -15.52 13.08 -21.20
CA ARG A 112 -16.95 13.44 -21.29
C ARG A 112 -17.31 14.21 -22.56
N SER A 113 -16.38 14.99 -23.11
CA SER A 113 -16.64 15.75 -24.34
C SER A 113 -16.46 14.94 -25.62
N VAL A 114 -15.82 13.76 -25.55
CA VAL A 114 -15.48 12.93 -26.71
C VAL A 114 -16.25 11.61 -26.74
N LEU A 115 -16.56 11.03 -25.58
CA LEU A 115 -17.17 9.70 -25.47
C LEU A 115 -18.70 9.77 -25.29
N PRO A 116 -19.45 8.84 -25.89
CA PRO A 116 -20.89 8.70 -25.64
C PRO A 116 -21.21 8.45 -24.15
N PRO A 117 -22.36 8.91 -23.63
CA PRO A 117 -22.77 8.70 -22.24
C PRO A 117 -22.78 7.22 -21.81
N GLU A 118 -23.08 6.31 -22.73
CA GLU A 118 -23.20 4.87 -22.49
C GLU A 118 -21.87 4.24 -22.07
N THR A 119 -20.74 4.83 -22.50
CA THR A 119 -19.39 4.36 -22.15
C THR A 119 -19.02 4.60 -20.68
N PHE A 120 -19.74 5.47 -19.98
CA PHE A 120 -19.44 5.82 -18.59
C PHE A 120 -20.16 4.94 -17.56
N LEU A 121 -21.16 4.13 -17.96
CA LEU A 121 -21.93 3.26 -17.06
C LEU A 121 -21.07 2.18 -16.34
N PHE A 122 -19.89 1.87 -16.87
CA PHE A 122 -18.97 0.86 -16.30
C PHE A 122 -17.83 1.46 -15.45
N TYR A 123 -17.79 2.79 -15.29
CA TYR A 123 -16.74 3.51 -14.57
C TYR A 123 -17.21 4.10 -13.23
N PHE A 124 -18.43 3.79 -12.80
CA PHE A 124 -19.04 4.31 -11.57
C PHE A 124 -19.34 3.23 -10.55
#